data_AF-A0A914SYP7-F1
#
_entry.id   AF-A0A914SYP7-F1
#
_cell.length_a   1.000
_cell.length_b   1.000
_cell.length_c   1.000
_cell.angle_alpha   90.00
_cell.angle_beta   90.00
_cell.angle_gamma   90.00
#
_symmetry.space_group_name_H-M   'P 1'
#
loop_
_entity.id
_entity.type
_entity.pdbx_description
1 polymer ?
#
loop_
_entity_poly.entity_id
_entity_poly.type
_entity_poly.pdbx_seq_one_letter_code
_entity_poly.pdbx_strand_id
1 'polypeptide(L)'
;MTISNYFVESGLSPTAVPIIPLGPIKGVVMRDNLTSQLASIDQIGTDFAPNIGVIPNGLTLLQVGSFSILDTVAFDYPPSEGGFLHFLVAIDPLYIPSAIFLYYNYPSFGETIFNLTESNQRFDRGFDYIIGNASILQQTQYKSHFVILIFRTMQAIENGTQIETDLFTSKGDLAFFLSTTFTGEILDAPILGTIFRLRTPSTIFQTTNNTNIYDPSGSVSSNFISFRKLIIFIVVQIVYLNLY
;
A
#
# COMPACT_ATOMS: atom_id res chain seq x y z
N MET A 1 -7.69 1.19 23.39
CA MET A 1 -8.23 0.20 22.44
C MET A 1 -7.05 -0.50 21.78
N THR A 2 -7.04 -1.84 21.75
CA THR A 2 -5.91 -2.62 21.21
C THR A 2 -5.98 -2.69 19.68
N ILE A 3 -4.86 -2.98 19.01
CA ILE A 3 -4.84 -3.17 17.54
C ILE A 3 -5.77 -4.30 17.10
N SER A 4 -5.86 -5.38 17.89
CA SER A 4 -6.77 -6.50 17.64
C SER A 4 -8.23 -6.06 17.59
N ASN A 5 -8.68 -5.25 18.55
CA ASN A 5 -10.05 -4.72 18.54
C ASN A 5 -10.32 -3.89 17.28
N TYR A 6 -9.36 -3.05 16.85
CA TYR A 6 -9.52 -2.27 15.61
C TYR A 6 -9.70 -3.15 14.36
N PHE A 7 -8.92 -4.23 14.23
CA PHE A 7 -9.03 -5.14 13.08
C PHE A 7 -10.34 -5.96 13.08
N VAL A 8 -10.82 -6.39 14.25
CA VAL A 8 -12.08 -7.14 14.37
C VAL A 8 -13.29 -6.22 14.18
N GLU A 9 -13.35 -5.09 14.87
CA GLU A 9 -14.50 -4.18 14.83
C GLU A 9 -14.65 -3.47 13.47
N SER A 10 -13.56 -3.28 12.73
CA SER A 10 -13.61 -2.76 11.35
C SER A 10 -14.03 -3.81 10.32
N GLY A 11 -14.16 -5.09 10.71
CA GLY A 11 -14.45 -6.19 9.80
C GLY A 11 -13.26 -6.64 8.94
N LEU A 12 -12.07 -6.06 9.15
CA LEU A 12 -10.85 -6.40 8.41
C LEU A 12 -10.35 -7.81 8.73
N SER A 13 -10.41 -8.22 9.99
CA SER A 13 -10.07 -9.58 10.40
C SER A 13 -11.33 -10.40 10.70
N PRO A 14 -11.44 -11.65 10.22
CA PRO A 14 -10.47 -12.35 9.36
C PRO A 14 -10.67 -12.10 7.85
N THR A 15 -11.63 -11.24 7.47
CA THR A 15 -12.15 -11.13 6.10
C THR A 15 -11.12 -10.74 5.05
N ALA A 16 -10.28 -9.75 5.34
CA ALA A 16 -9.25 -9.22 4.45
C ALA A 16 -7.83 -9.46 4.98
N VAL A 17 -7.67 -9.47 6.30
CA VAL A 17 -6.41 -9.75 6.99
C VAL A 17 -6.62 -10.99 7.87
N PRO A 18 -6.20 -12.18 7.40
CA PRO A 18 -6.49 -13.44 8.10
C PRO A 18 -5.83 -13.55 9.47
N ILE A 19 -4.65 -12.95 9.65
CA ILE A 19 -3.87 -12.96 10.89
C ILE A 19 -3.69 -11.53 11.39
N ILE A 20 -4.17 -11.25 12.59
CA ILE A 20 -4.08 -9.93 13.22
C ILE A 20 -2.62 -9.61 13.56
N PRO A 21 -2.14 -8.37 13.29
CA PRO A 21 -0.79 -7.97 13.67
C PRO A 21 -0.52 -8.06 15.17
N LEU A 22 0.71 -8.44 15.54
CA LEU A 22 1.12 -8.56 16.95
C LEU A 22 1.10 -7.22 17.70
N GLY A 23 1.33 -6.11 16.99
CA GLY A 23 1.36 -4.77 17.58
C GLY A 23 0.96 -3.64 16.62
N PRO A 24 0.74 -2.44 17.15
CA PRO A 24 0.47 -1.25 16.34
C PRO A 24 1.76 -0.65 15.76
N ILE A 25 1.63 0.01 14.60
CA ILE A 25 2.63 0.95 14.11
C ILE A 25 2.46 2.28 14.85
N LYS A 26 3.56 2.94 15.27
CA LYS A 26 3.50 4.22 15.99
C LYS A 26 3.03 5.35 15.08
N GLY A 27 3.63 5.43 13.90
CA GLY A 27 3.26 6.42 12.90
C GLY A 27 3.76 6.06 11.53
N VAL A 28 3.10 6.59 10.51
CA VAL A 28 3.48 6.41 9.11
C VAL A 28 3.48 7.75 8.40
N VAL A 29 4.48 7.95 7.55
CA VAL A 29 4.53 9.07 6.63
C VAL A 29 4.32 8.55 5.22
N MET A 30 3.34 9.11 4.53
CA MET A 30 3.08 8.84 3.12
C MET A 30 3.38 10.09 2.29
N ARG A 31 3.94 9.89 1.10
CA ARG A 31 4.34 10.99 0.20
C ARG A 31 3.54 10.93 -1.09
N ASP A 32 2.94 12.06 -1.47
CA ASP A 32 2.32 12.25 -2.79
C ASP A 32 3.41 12.36 -3.88
N ASN A 33 3.19 11.70 -5.03
CA ASN A 33 4.08 11.79 -6.19
C ASN A 33 4.00 13.13 -6.93
N LEU A 34 2.90 13.88 -6.80
CA LEU A 34 2.67 15.12 -7.55
C LEU A 34 3.15 16.38 -6.82
N THR A 35 3.20 16.34 -5.50
CA THR A 35 3.73 17.42 -4.68
C THR A 35 4.55 16.78 -3.59
N SER A 36 5.81 17.20 -3.42
CA SER A 36 6.76 16.73 -2.41
C SER A 36 6.31 17.10 -0.99
N GLN A 37 5.14 16.61 -0.61
CA GLN A 37 4.39 16.94 0.58
C GLN A 37 4.22 15.67 1.41
N LEU A 38 4.76 15.69 2.62
CA LEU A 38 4.76 14.60 3.58
C LEU A 38 3.46 14.62 4.38
N ALA A 39 2.76 13.50 4.48
CA ALA A 39 1.61 13.34 5.37
C ALA A 39 1.98 12.38 6.50
N SER A 40 2.04 12.84 7.75
CA SER A 40 2.24 11.97 8.92
C SER A 40 0.92 11.55 9.55
N ILE A 41 0.86 10.30 10.00
CA ILE A 41 -0.31 9.69 10.64
C ILE A 41 0.15 9.07 11.95
N ASP A 42 -0.24 9.68 13.08
CA ASP A 42 0.15 9.24 14.43
C ASP A 42 -0.99 8.58 15.23
N GLN A 43 -2.11 8.21 14.59
CA GLN A 43 -3.25 7.58 15.28
C GLN A 43 -3.94 6.46 14.48
N ILE A 44 -4.27 5.38 15.19
CA ILE A 44 -5.05 4.24 14.71
C ILE A 44 -6.53 4.65 14.65
N GLY A 45 -7.19 4.43 13.51
CA GLY A 45 -8.65 4.48 13.40
C GLY A 45 -9.29 5.86 13.18
N THR A 46 -8.54 6.89 12.80
CA THR A 46 -9.10 8.23 12.53
C THR A 46 -9.53 8.41 11.07
N ASP A 47 -10.71 9.04 10.88
CA ASP A 47 -11.15 9.60 9.61
C ASP A 47 -10.36 10.88 9.36
N PHE A 48 -9.41 10.87 8.42
CA PHE A 48 -8.73 12.09 8.00
C PHE A 48 -9.51 12.74 6.86
N ALA A 49 -9.97 13.98 7.08
CA ALA A 49 -10.36 14.86 5.99
C ALA A 49 -9.09 15.32 5.25
N PRO A 50 -9.14 15.57 3.92
CA PRO A 50 -8.00 16.12 3.20
C PRO A 50 -7.67 17.56 3.64
N ASN A 51 -8.50 18.13 4.53
CA ASN A 51 -8.31 19.43 5.13
C ASN A 51 -8.33 19.29 6.66
N ILE A 52 -7.17 19.56 7.28
CA ILE A 52 -6.97 20.00 8.67
C ILE A 52 -6.91 18.90 9.75
N GLY A 53 -5.81 18.94 10.49
CA GLY A 53 -5.56 18.26 11.76
C GLY A 53 -4.11 18.49 12.20
N VAL A 54 -3.83 19.63 12.84
CA VAL A 54 -2.54 19.85 13.52
C VAL A 54 -2.46 18.84 14.68
N ILE A 55 -1.52 17.91 14.63
CA ILE A 55 -1.12 17.11 15.79
C ILE A 55 0.00 17.88 16.52
N PRO A 56 0.03 17.95 17.86
CA PRO A 56 1.16 18.52 18.56
C PRO A 56 2.41 17.68 18.25
N ASN A 57 3.52 18.34 17.85
CA ASN A 57 4.85 17.80 17.47
C ASN A 57 5.29 18.04 16.01
N GLY A 58 4.60 18.90 15.25
CA GLY A 58 5.20 19.53 14.07
C GLY A 58 5.16 18.72 12.78
N LEU A 59 4.22 17.78 12.67
CA LEU A 59 3.98 17.04 11.42
C LEU A 59 2.68 17.54 10.77
N THR A 60 2.81 18.04 9.54
CA THR A 60 1.74 18.67 8.78
C THR A 60 0.96 17.63 7.98
N LEU A 61 -0.37 17.70 8.02
CA LEU A 61 -1.24 16.99 7.08
C LEU A 61 -1.19 17.67 5.73
N LEU A 62 -0.85 16.93 4.68
CA LEU A 62 -0.83 17.45 3.33
C LEU A 62 -1.66 16.58 2.39
N GLN A 63 -2.11 17.23 1.32
CA GLN A 63 -2.98 16.73 0.27
C GLN A 63 -2.40 15.46 -0.33
N VAL A 64 -3.09 14.33 -0.14
CA VAL A 64 -2.79 13.11 -0.88
C VAL A 64 -3.29 13.32 -2.31
N GLY A 65 -2.37 13.68 -3.20
CA GLY A 65 -2.56 13.53 -4.64
C GLY A 65 -2.69 12.04 -5.02
N SER A 66 -3.06 11.81 -6.27
CA SER A 66 -3.20 10.46 -6.80
C SER A 66 -1.86 9.72 -6.65
N PHE A 67 -1.86 8.62 -5.88
CA PHE A 67 -0.72 7.75 -5.57
C PHE A 67 0.24 8.28 -4.48
N SER A 68 -0.05 7.94 -3.21
CA SER A 68 0.92 8.09 -2.13
C SER A 68 1.78 6.84 -1.94
N ILE A 69 3.10 7.04 -1.89
CA ILE A 69 4.10 6.01 -1.62
C ILE A 69 4.41 6.03 -0.11
N LEU A 70 4.57 4.85 0.49
CA LEU A 70 5.02 4.74 1.88
C LEU A 70 6.46 5.28 1.98
N ASP A 71 6.67 6.29 2.80
CA ASP A 71 7.96 7.00 2.88
C ASP A 71 8.71 6.68 4.17
N THR A 72 8.05 6.84 5.31
CA THR A 72 8.67 6.60 6.63
C THR A 72 7.71 5.84 7.53
N VAL A 73 8.26 4.97 8.37
CA VAL A 73 7.51 4.25 9.40
C VAL A 73 8.21 4.44 10.74
N ALA A 74 7.45 4.82 11.76
CA ALA A 74 7.94 4.91 13.13
C ALA A 74 7.43 3.72 13.97
N PHE A 75 8.28 3.25 14.88
CA PHE A 75 8.00 2.13 15.76
C PHE A 75 8.09 2.56 17.22
N ASP A 76 7.15 2.11 18.06
CA ASP A 76 7.33 2.17 19.52
C ASP A 76 8.23 1.04 20.02
N TYR A 77 8.14 -0.12 19.36
CA TYR A 77 9.00 -1.28 19.56
C TYR A 77 9.64 -1.65 18.22
N PRO A 78 10.89 -1.23 17.98
CA PRO A 78 11.59 -1.50 16.74
C PRO A 78 11.66 -3.00 16.45
N PRO A 79 11.45 -3.44 15.20
CA PRO A 79 11.77 -4.81 14.80
C PRO A 79 13.25 -5.11 15.11
N SER A 80 13.56 -6.32 15.58
CA SER A 80 14.93 -6.69 15.91
C SER A 80 15.85 -6.62 14.69
N GLU A 81 17.09 -6.18 14.92
CA GLU A 81 18.16 -6.18 13.91
C GLU A 81 18.33 -7.55 13.23
N GLY A 82 18.68 -7.52 11.94
CA GLY A 82 18.87 -8.69 11.11
C GLY A 82 17.59 -9.15 10.41
N GLY A 83 17.77 -9.87 9.30
CA GLY A 83 16.68 -10.25 8.40
C GLY A 83 16.15 -9.05 7.59
N PHE A 84 14.92 -9.19 7.11
CA PHE A 84 14.29 -8.26 6.18
C PHE A 84 12.88 -7.89 6.63
N LEU A 85 12.55 -6.62 6.48
CA LEU A 85 11.22 -6.04 6.63
C LEU A 85 10.52 -5.98 5.27
N HIS A 86 9.22 -6.25 5.29
CA HIS A 86 8.34 -6.09 4.15
C HIS A 86 7.14 -5.27 4.58
N PHE A 87 6.81 -4.25 3.80
CA PHE A 87 5.69 -3.35 4.07
C PHE A 87 4.62 -3.58 3.03
N LEU A 88 3.43 -3.95 3.47
CA LEU A 88 2.26 -4.09 2.61
C LEU A 88 1.31 -2.94 2.91
N VAL A 89 0.90 -2.24 1.86
CA VAL A 89 -0.16 -1.22 1.92
C VAL A 89 -1.32 -1.72 1.08
N ALA A 90 -2.48 -1.91 1.71
CA ALA A 90 -3.71 -2.25 1.03
C ALA A 90 -4.70 -1.08 1.08
N ILE A 91 -5.37 -0.83 -0.04
CA ILE A 91 -6.38 0.21 -0.19
C ILE A 91 -7.71 -0.46 -0.48
N ASP A 92 -8.71 -0.10 0.31
CA ASP A 92 -10.08 -0.63 0.29
C ASP A 92 -10.13 -2.16 0.27
N PRO A 93 -9.40 -2.88 1.16
CA PRO A 93 -9.28 -4.35 1.06
C PRO A 93 -10.58 -5.11 1.38
N LEU A 94 -11.64 -4.43 1.80
CA LEU A 94 -12.99 -5.00 1.99
C LEU A 94 -13.95 -4.71 0.83
N TYR A 95 -13.52 -3.94 -0.16
CA TYR A 95 -14.35 -3.48 -1.26
C TYR A 95 -13.69 -3.79 -2.61
N ILE A 96 -14.48 -3.75 -3.67
CA ILE A 96 -13.99 -3.89 -5.05
C ILE A 96 -14.27 -2.57 -5.76
N PRO A 97 -13.29 -1.97 -6.44
CA PRO A 97 -11.88 -2.41 -6.55
C PRO A 97 -11.11 -2.22 -5.23
N SER A 98 -10.04 -3.01 -5.08
CA SER A 98 -9.03 -2.91 -4.02
C SER A 98 -7.64 -2.80 -4.65
N ALA A 99 -6.65 -2.36 -3.88
CA ALA A 99 -5.25 -2.36 -4.32
C ALA A 99 -4.33 -2.90 -3.24
N ILE A 100 -3.22 -3.53 -3.66
CA ILE A 100 -2.16 -4.04 -2.79
C ILE A 100 -0.83 -3.54 -3.33
N PHE A 101 -0.03 -2.94 -2.46
CA PHE A 101 1.33 -2.50 -2.74
C PHE A 101 2.26 -3.22 -1.76
N LEU A 102 3.31 -3.86 -2.26
CA LEU A 102 4.27 -4.59 -1.46
C LEU A 102 5.67 -4.03 -1.69
N TYR A 103 6.26 -3.50 -0.63
CA TYR A 103 7.65 -3.11 -0.52
C TYR A 103 8.38 -4.24 0.21
N TYR A 104 9.39 -4.86 -0.41
CA TYR A 104 10.00 -6.07 0.13
C TYR A 104 11.54 -6.03 0.11
N ASN A 105 12.15 -6.85 0.96
CA ASN A 105 13.59 -7.00 1.14
C ASN A 105 14.29 -5.75 1.70
N TYR A 106 13.66 -5.05 2.65
CA TYR A 106 14.32 -3.95 3.36
C TYR A 106 15.12 -4.49 4.55
N PRO A 107 16.45 -4.36 4.59
CA PRO A 107 17.22 -4.88 5.74
C PRO A 107 16.76 -4.26 7.05
N SER A 108 16.59 -5.07 8.10
CA SER A 108 16.19 -4.58 9.42
C SER A 108 17.41 -4.19 10.26
N PHE A 109 17.50 -2.92 10.64
CA PHE A 109 18.62 -2.39 11.44
C PHE A 109 18.26 -2.10 12.91
N GLY A 110 17.08 -2.50 13.39
CA GLY A 110 16.67 -2.18 14.76
C GLY A 110 16.30 -0.71 15.00
N GLU A 111 16.06 0.05 13.93
CA GLU A 111 15.82 1.49 14.01
C GLU A 111 14.40 1.82 14.47
N THR A 112 14.25 2.89 15.26
CA THR A 112 12.93 3.40 15.70
C THR A 112 12.16 4.12 14.61
N ILE A 113 12.86 4.59 13.58
CA ILE A 113 12.30 5.25 12.41
C ILE A 113 12.95 4.62 11.19
N PHE A 114 12.15 4.03 10.31
CA PHE A 114 12.60 3.44 9.07
C PHE A 114 12.20 4.31 7.88
N ASN A 115 13.20 4.80 7.15
CA ASN A 115 12.99 5.61 5.96
C ASN A 115 13.14 4.75 4.70
N LEU A 116 12.01 4.51 4.02
CA LEU A 116 11.96 3.72 2.80
C LEU A 116 12.65 4.45 1.64
N THR A 117 12.52 5.78 1.53
CA THR A 117 13.19 6.57 0.48
C THR A 117 14.71 6.47 0.58
N GLU A 118 15.27 6.62 1.78
CA GLU A 118 16.71 6.52 2.01
C GLU A 118 17.22 5.09 1.78
N SER A 119 16.49 4.10 2.29
CA SER A 119 16.78 2.68 2.04
C SER A 119 16.74 2.36 0.55
N ASN A 120 15.82 3.00 -0.19
CA ASN A 120 15.72 2.86 -1.64
C ASN A 120 16.95 3.37 -2.40
N GLN A 121 17.79 4.20 -1.79
CA GLN A 121 19.01 4.66 -2.45
C GLN A 121 20.21 3.77 -2.12
N ARG A 122 20.10 2.94 -1.07
CA ARG A 122 21.24 2.23 -0.47
C ARG A 122 21.24 0.72 -0.71
N PHE A 123 20.07 0.10 -0.77
CA PHE A 123 19.96 -1.35 -0.80
C PHE A 123 19.25 -1.85 -2.06
N ASP A 124 19.52 -3.10 -2.42
CA ASP A 124 18.70 -3.81 -3.41
C ASP A 124 17.45 -4.34 -2.72
N ARG A 125 16.29 -3.95 -3.24
CA ARG A 125 14.97 -4.11 -2.62
C ARG A 125 13.91 -3.99 -3.70
N GLY A 126 12.75 -4.58 -3.44
CA GLY A 126 11.70 -4.69 -4.44
C GLY A 126 10.44 -3.93 -4.10
N PHE A 127 9.69 -3.64 -5.15
CA PHE A 127 8.38 -3.03 -5.07
C PHE A 127 7.51 -3.59 -6.19
N ASP A 128 6.39 -4.19 -5.81
CA ASP A 128 5.38 -4.69 -6.74
C ASP A 128 3.99 -4.32 -6.22
N TYR A 129 3.02 -4.24 -7.13
CA TYR A 129 1.67 -3.85 -6.76
C TYR A 129 0.63 -4.43 -7.72
N ILE A 130 -0.62 -4.46 -7.27
CA ILE A 130 -1.80 -4.70 -8.08
C ILE A 130 -2.86 -3.66 -7.74
N ILE A 131 -3.49 -3.09 -8.76
CA ILE A 131 -4.68 -2.25 -8.62
C ILE A 131 -5.82 -3.01 -9.30
N GLY A 132 -6.90 -3.25 -8.54
CA GLY A 132 -8.09 -3.92 -9.03
C GLY A 132 -8.65 -3.24 -10.27
N ASN A 133 -9.14 -4.03 -11.20
CA ASN A 133 -9.56 -3.59 -12.53
C ASN A 133 -11.01 -3.11 -12.61
N ALA A 134 -11.74 -3.08 -11.49
CA ALA A 134 -13.08 -2.54 -11.46
C ALA A 134 -13.06 -1.01 -11.45
N SER A 135 -14.03 -0.40 -12.12
CA SER A 135 -14.24 1.04 -12.06
C SER A 135 -15.20 1.42 -10.94
N ILE A 136 -15.03 2.63 -10.40
CA ILE A 136 -15.97 3.23 -9.46
C ILE A 136 -16.65 4.44 -10.07
N LEU A 137 -17.83 4.78 -9.54
CA LEU A 137 -18.54 5.98 -9.98
C LEU A 137 -17.74 7.22 -9.62
N GLN A 138 -17.74 8.20 -10.53
CA GLN A 138 -17.12 9.48 -10.26
C GLN A 138 -17.80 10.17 -9.06
N GLN A 139 -17.02 10.50 -8.04
CA GLN A 139 -17.45 11.21 -6.84
C GLN A 139 -16.61 12.47 -6.64
N THR A 140 -17.16 13.45 -5.92
CA THR A 140 -16.46 14.69 -5.55
C THR A 140 -15.43 14.46 -4.45
N GLN A 141 -15.61 13.42 -3.64
CA GLN A 141 -14.69 12.96 -2.61
C GLN A 141 -14.79 11.44 -2.49
N TYR A 142 -13.64 10.78 -2.42
CA TYR A 142 -13.51 9.37 -2.13
C TYR A 142 -13.05 9.20 -0.70
N LYS A 143 -13.63 8.23 0.01
CA LYS A 143 -13.16 7.81 1.32
C LYS A 143 -12.53 6.43 1.16
N SER A 144 -11.20 6.36 1.23
CA SER A 144 -10.47 5.12 1.07
C SER A 144 -9.96 4.62 2.43
N HIS A 145 -10.07 3.31 2.65
CA HIS A 145 -9.57 2.61 3.82
C HIS A 145 -8.19 2.07 3.54
N PHE A 146 -7.20 2.50 4.33
CA PHE A 146 -5.83 2.04 4.21
C PHE A 146 -5.53 1.06 5.34
N VAL A 147 -4.87 -0.02 4.97
CA VAL A 147 -4.30 -0.99 5.91
C VAL A 147 -2.82 -1.11 5.61
N ILE A 148 -1.98 -0.88 6.61
CA ILE A 148 -0.54 -1.13 6.49
C ILE A 148 -0.18 -2.29 7.40
N LEU A 149 0.51 -3.28 6.83
CA LEU A 149 1.03 -4.44 7.53
C LEU A 149 2.55 -4.49 7.33
N ILE A 150 3.25 -4.87 8.38
CA ILE A 150 4.71 -5.04 8.35
C ILE A 150 5.00 -6.49 8.72
N PHE A 151 5.78 -7.14 7.87
CA PHE A 151 6.23 -8.52 8.02
C PHE A 151 7.74 -8.54 8.21
N ARG A 152 8.23 -9.63 8.79
CA ARG A 152 9.67 -9.84 8.97
C ARG A 152 10.05 -11.26 8.58
N THR A 153 11.07 -11.39 7.74
CA THR A 153 11.65 -12.69 7.36
C THR A 153 13.14 -12.72 7.71
N MET A 154 13.71 -13.92 7.88
CA MET A 154 15.16 -14.07 8.13
C MET A 154 15.98 -13.96 6.85
N GLN A 155 15.37 -14.31 5.71
CA GLN A 155 15.99 -14.31 4.39
C GLN A 155 15.23 -13.36 3.46
N ALA A 156 15.94 -12.81 2.47
CA ALA A 156 15.32 -12.01 1.43
C ALA A 156 14.42 -12.90 0.57
N ILE A 157 13.34 -12.33 0.04
CA ILE A 157 12.50 -12.96 -0.97
C ILE A 157 13.24 -12.89 -2.30
N GLU A 158 13.76 -14.01 -2.77
CA GLU A 158 14.67 -14.05 -3.93
C GLU A 158 13.94 -13.93 -5.28
N ASN A 159 12.68 -14.32 -5.36
CA ASN A 159 11.93 -14.44 -6.62
C ASN A 159 10.86 -13.34 -6.78
N GLY A 160 11.27 -12.15 -7.22
CA GLY A 160 10.35 -11.04 -7.51
C GLY A 160 9.30 -11.38 -8.57
N THR A 161 9.60 -12.28 -9.53
CA THR A 161 8.62 -12.71 -10.54
C THR A 161 7.46 -13.52 -9.93
N GLN A 162 7.73 -14.26 -8.86
CA GLN A 162 6.67 -14.95 -8.12
C GLN A 162 5.76 -13.96 -7.40
N ILE A 163 6.32 -12.89 -6.83
CA ILE A 163 5.54 -11.81 -6.18
C ILE A 163 4.57 -11.16 -7.17
N GLU A 164 5.05 -10.79 -8.37
CA GLU A 164 4.20 -10.23 -9.43
C GLU A 164 3.07 -11.21 -9.81
N THR A 165 3.38 -12.50 -9.94
CA THR A 165 2.41 -13.54 -10.27
C THR A 165 1.36 -13.72 -9.16
N ASP A 166 1.78 -13.71 -7.90
CA ASP A 166 0.90 -13.87 -6.74
C ASP A 166 -0.03 -12.66 -6.57
N LEU A 167 0.50 -11.45 -6.74
CA LEU A 167 -0.29 -10.21 -6.75
C LEU A 167 -1.30 -10.18 -7.90
N PHE A 168 -0.89 -10.63 -9.09
CA PHE A 168 -1.79 -10.72 -10.24
C PHE A 168 -2.91 -11.74 -9.99
N THR A 169 -2.56 -12.90 -9.44
CA THR A 169 -3.51 -14.00 -9.18
C THR A 169 -4.52 -13.62 -8.10
N SER A 170 -4.11 -12.82 -7.11
CA SER A 170 -5.01 -12.31 -6.07
C SER A 170 -6.05 -11.33 -6.59
N LYS A 171 -5.80 -10.67 -7.73
CA LYS A 171 -6.69 -9.64 -8.30
C LYS A 171 -7.03 -8.51 -7.30
N GLY A 172 -6.14 -8.27 -6.33
CA GLY A 172 -6.35 -7.29 -5.25
C GLY A 172 -7.07 -7.84 -4.01
N ASP A 173 -7.49 -9.11 -3.99
CA ASP A 173 -8.01 -9.75 -2.77
C ASP A 173 -6.86 -10.00 -1.78
N LEU A 174 -6.84 -9.19 -0.71
CA LEU A 174 -5.79 -9.25 0.30
C LEU A 174 -5.80 -10.56 1.08
N ALA A 175 -6.98 -11.11 1.38
CA ALA A 175 -7.06 -12.36 2.13
C ALA A 175 -6.56 -13.52 1.27
N PHE A 176 -6.93 -13.57 0.00
CA PHE A 176 -6.40 -14.54 -0.95
C PHE A 176 -4.88 -14.42 -1.07
N PHE A 177 -4.36 -13.20 -1.25
CA PHE A 177 -2.93 -12.94 -1.33
C PHE A 177 -2.18 -13.49 -0.11
N LEU A 178 -2.62 -13.13 1.11
CA LEU A 178 -1.93 -13.51 2.34
C LEU A 178 -2.07 -14.99 2.72
N SER A 179 -3.18 -15.65 2.35
CA SER A 179 -3.48 -17.02 2.82
C SER A 179 -3.19 -18.13 1.80
N THR A 180 -3.20 -17.81 0.51
CA THR A 180 -3.22 -18.84 -0.56
C THR A 180 -2.00 -18.76 -1.48
N THR A 181 -1.28 -17.64 -1.49
CA THR A 181 -0.12 -17.47 -2.37
C THR A 181 1.19 -17.85 -1.69
N PHE A 182 2.19 -18.20 -2.49
CA PHE A 182 3.54 -18.52 -2.00
C PHE A 182 4.18 -17.31 -1.30
N THR A 183 3.98 -16.11 -1.84
CA THR A 183 4.44 -14.86 -1.20
C THR A 183 3.76 -14.66 0.16
N GLY A 184 2.46 -14.92 0.27
CA GLY A 184 1.74 -14.87 1.54
C GLY A 184 2.30 -15.84 2.58
N GLU A 185 2.61 -17.08 2.17
CA GLU A 185 3.24 -18.09 3.04
C GLU A 185 4.62 -17.65 3.55
N ILE A 186 5.45 -17.04 2.69
CA ILE A 186 6.76 -16.52 3.10
C ILE A 186 6.63 -15.35 4.08
N LEU A 187 5.67 -14.45 3.85
CA LEU A 187 5.45 -13.30 4.70
C LEU A 187 4.95 -13.70 6.11
N ASP A 188 4.23 -14.82 6.21
CA ASP A 188 3.66 -15.36 7.45
C ASP A 188 2.79 -14.31 8.18
N ALA A 189 2.82 -14.26 9.51
CA ALA A 189 2.06 -13.33 10.31
C ALA A 189 2.67 -11.92 10.31
N PRO A 190 1.86 -10.85 10.17
CA PRO A 190 2.36 -9.49 10.31
C PRO A 190 2.80 -9.21 11.75
N ILE A 191 3.99 -8.63 11.91
CA ILE A 191 4.51 -8.23 13.22
C ILE A 191 3.87 -6.94 13.70
N LEU A 192 3.55 -6.01 12.78
CA LEU A 192 2.94 -4.73 13.11
C LEU A 192 1.90 -4.35 12.06
N GLY A 193 0.91 -3.56 12.46
CA GLY A 193 -0.03 -2.98 11.51
C GLY A 193 -0.74 -1.74 12.00
N THR A 194 -1.36 -1.03 11.07
CA THR A 194 -2.24 0.11 11.36
C THR A 194 -3.34 0.21 10.31
N ILE A 195 -4.42 0.90 10.68
CA ILE A 195 -5.58 1.15 9.83
C ILE A 195 -5.91 2.63 9.96
N PHE A 196 -6.14 3.29 8.83
CA PHE A 196 -6.61 4.67 8.79
C PHE A 196 -7.46 4.91 7.56
N ARG A 197 -8.16 6.03 7.54
CA ARG A 197 -9.04 6.38 6.42
C ARG A 197 -8.68 7.75 5.90
N LEU A 198 -8.54 7.86 4.58
CA LEU A 198 -8.27 9.12 3.91
C LEU A 198 -9.46 9.51 3.05
N ARG A 199 -9.89 10.76 3.20
CA ARG A 199 -10.79 11.38 2.23
C ARG A 199 -9.96 12.17 1.22
N THR A 200 -10.15 11.93 -0.07
CA THR A 200 -9.38 12.56 -1.15
C THR A 200 -10.30 12.97 -2.31
N PRO A 201 -10.00 14.06 -3.03
CA PRO A 201 -10.78 14.45 -4.20
C PRO A 201 -10.58 13.51 -5.40
N SER A 202 -9.49 12.74 -5.41
CA SER A 202 -9.15 11.77 -6.45
C SER A 202 -8.99 10.37 -5.86
N THR A 203 -9.16 9.35 -6.70
CA THR A 203 -8.94 7.94 -6.37
C THR A 203 -7.86 7.34 -7.28
N ILE A 204 -7.23 6.26 -6.81
CA ILE A 204 -6.31 5.46 -7.62
C ILE A 204 -7.06 4.52 -8.59
N PHE A 205 -8.34 4.29 -8.36
CA PHE A 205 -9.17 3.41 -9.16
C PHE A 205 -9.68 4.13 -10.41
N GLN A 206 -9.97 3.36 -11.45
CA GLN A 206 -10.58 3.92 -12.65
C GLN A 206 -11.98 4.46 -12.31
N THR A 207 -12.31 5.63 -12.85
CA THR A 207 -13.61 6.26 -12.62
C THR A 207 -14.45 6.25 -13.89
N THR A 208 -15.75 6.00 -13.73
CA THR A 208 -16.72 6.06 -14.82
C THR A 208 -17.80 7.09 -14.54
N ASN A 209 -18.16 7.85 -15.57
CA ASN A 209 -19.19 8.90 -15.48
C ASN A 209 -20.62 8.35 -15.64
N ASN A 210 -20.77 7.05 -15.91
CA ASN A 210 -22.06 6.46 -16.26
C ASN A 210 -22.85 6.04 -15.02
N THR A 211 -24.05 6.62 -14.87
CA THR A 211 -25.10 6.24 -13.92
C THR A 211 -25.82 4.94 -14.28
N ASN A 212 -25.30 4.12 -15.21
CA ASN A 212 -25.97 2.92 -15.69
C ASN A 212 -25.06 1.68 -15.68
N ILE A 213 -25.45 0.77 -14.77
CA ILE A 213 -25.54 -0.68 -14.91
C ILE A 213 -24.23 -1.48 -14.74
N TYR A 214 -24.19 -2.17 -13.60
CA TYR A 214 -23.58 -3.48 -13.40
C TYR A 214 -23.62 -4.32 -14.68
N ASP A 215 -22.47 -4.49 -15.34
CA ASP A 215 -22.31 -5.44 -16.44
C ASP A 215 -21.88 -6.81 -15.84
N PRO A 216 -22.78 -7.83 -15.79
CA PRO A 216 -22.41 -9.16 -15.32
C PRO A 216 -21.65 -9.97 -16.39
N SER A 217 -21.40 -9.41 -17.57
CA SER A 217 -20.85 -10.13 -18.72
C SER A 217 -19.40 -9.76 -19.04
N GLY A 218 -18.49 -10.16 -18.15
CA GLY A 218 -17.35 -11.01 -18.49
C GLY A 218 -16.45 -10.72 -19.71
N SER A 219 -16.34 -9.49 -20.22
CA SER A 219 -15.32 -9.15 -21.24
C SER A 219 -14.58 -7.86 -20.89
N VAL A 220 -13.68 -7.96 -19.92
CA VAL A 220 -12.72 -6.89 -19.61
C VAL A 220 -11.46 -7.14 -20.42
N SER A 221 -11.16 -6.26 -21.38
CA SER A 221 -9.85 -6.21 -22.02
C SER A 221 -8.78 -6.02 -20.95
N SER A 222 -7.90 -7.01 -20.81
CA SER A 222 -6.82 -7.06 -19.82
C SER A 222 -5.73 -6.04 -20.14
N ASN A 223 -5.86 -4.81 -19.65
CA ASN A 223 -4.76 -3.85 -19.60
C ASN A 223 -4.18 -3.83 -18.20
N PHE A 224 -3.42 -4.88 -17.86
CA PHE A 224 -2.54 -4.83 -16.70
C PHE A 224 -1.38 -3.90 -17.03
N ILE A 225 -1.37 -2.72 -16.41
CA ILE A 225 -0.25 -1.80 -16.52
C ILE A 225 0.82 -2.30 -15.53
N SER A 226 1.63 -3.26 -15.96
CA SER A 226 2.92 -3.54 -15.35
C SER A 226 3.83 -2.34 -15.67
N PHE A 227 4.16 -1.52 -14.67
CA PHE A 227 4.91 -0.27 -14.84
C PHE A 227 6.30 -0.46 -15.45
N ARG A 228 6.83 -1.69 -15.53
CA ARG A 228 8.05 -1.98 -16.31
C ARG A 228 7.90 -1.62 -17.79
N LYS A 229 6.71 -1.71 -18.38
CA LYS A 229 6.47 -1.27 -19.76
C LYS A 229 6.34 0.25 -19.90
N LEU A 230 5.92 0.96 -18.85
CA LEU A 230 5.83 2.42 -18.86
C LEU A 230 7.24 3.06 -18.84
N ILE A 231 8.17 2.48 -18.07
CA ILE A 231 9.57 2.95 -18.04
C ILE A 231 10.24 2.76 -19.40
N ILE A 232 10.01 1.63 -20.10
CA ILE A 232 10.55 1.42 -21.45
C ILE A 232 10.00 2.45 -22.43
N PHE A 233 8.71 2.80 -22.35
CA PHE A 233 8.10 3.78 -23.26
C PHE A 233 8.64 5.20 -23.05
N ILE A 234 8.85 5.60 -21.79
CA ILE A 234 9.40 6.92 -21.44
C ILE A 234 10.89 7.01 -21.80
N VAL A 235 11.68 5.97 -21.53
CA VAL A 235 13.11 5.97 -21.89
C VAL A 235 13.30 5.97 -23.41
N VAL A 236 12.50 5.22 -24.17
CA VAL A 236 12.57 5.23 -25.64
C VAL A 236 12.17 6.60 -26.22
N GLN A 237 11.15 7.28 -25.68
CA GLN A 237 10.80 8.63 -26.14
C GLN A 237 11.85 9.69 -25.80
N ILE A 238 12.45 9.64 -24.60
CA ILE A 238 13.50 10.59 -24.20
C ILE A 238 14.76 10.41 -25.04
N VAL A 239 15.11 9.17 -25.40
CA VAL A 239 16.25 8.90 -26.29
C VAL A 239 15.94 9.34 -27.73
N TYR A 240 14.72 9.14 -28.22
CA TYR A 240 14.34 9.57 -29.58
C TYR A 240 14.31 11.11 -29.75
N LEU A 241 13.92 11.85 -28.71
CA LEU A 241 13.90 13.33 -28.75
C LEU A 241 15.29 13.98 -28.59
N ASN A 242 16.31 13.25 -28.13
CA ASN A 242 17.67 13.78 -27.98
C ASN A 242 18.60 13.41 -29.16
N LEU A 243 18.10 12.66 -30.14
CA LEU A 243 18.87 12.20 -31.31
C LEU A 243 18.40 12.82 -32.64
N TYR A 244 17.46 13.77 -32.62
CA TYR A 244 17.01 14.55 -33.78
C TYR A 244 16.85 16.03 -33.46
#